data_AF-A0A4R2GL77-F1
#
_entry.id   AF-A0A4R2GL77-F1
#
_cell.length_a   1.000
_cell.length_b   1.000
_cell.length_c   1.000
_cell.angle_alpha   90.00
_cell.angle_beta   90.00
_cell.angle_gamma   90.00
#
_symmetry.space_group_name_H-M   'P 1'
#
loop_
_entity.id
_entity.type
_entity.pdbx_description
1 polymer ?
#
loop_
_entity_poly.entity_id
_entity_poly.type
_entity_poly.pdbx_seq_one_letter_code
_entity_poly.pdbx_strand_id
1 'polypeptide(L)'
;MFTELGYLALFAASFLAATILPFSSEAVLSGMLVAGFDPYVSLVVATIGNWLGGMSSYYIGWLGKWHWIEKYLRIPQKEIEKVHAKIKGKEGWVAFFTWLPGIGDPIAVVLGLIKSRVIPTAIWMFIGKALRYAVWGYLTLKAMELF
;
A
#
# COMPACT_ATOMS: atom_id res chain seq x y z
N MET A 1 -25.28 11.74 -2.58
CA MET A 1 -24.76 12.12 -1.26
C MET A 1 -24.19 10.93 -0.47
N PHE A 2 -24.97 9.87 -0.17
CA PHE A 2 -24.44 8.71 0.60
C PHE A 2 -23.37 7.89 -0.16
N THR A 3 -23.49 7.77 -1.47
CA THR A 3 -22.52 7.05 -2.32
C THR A 3 -21.17 7.75 -2.43
N GLU A 4 -21.17 9.07 -2.60
CA GLU A 4 -19.94 9.89 -2.67
C GLU A 4 -19.19 9.85 -1.34
N LEU A 5 -19.91 9.97 -0.22
CA LEU A 5 -19.32 9.85 1.12
C LEU A 5 -18.75 8.45 1.36
N GLY A 6 -19.40 7.40 0.84
CA GLY A 6 -18.90 6.03 0.88
C GLY A 6 -17.56 5.87 0.15
N TYR A 7 -17.44 6.38 -1.08
CA TYR A 7 -16.17 6.35 -1.81
C TYR A 7 -15.07 7.20 -1.15
N LEU A 8 -15.43 8.37 -0.60
CA LEU A 8 -14.47 9.18 0.15
C LEU A 8 -13.97 8.45 1.40
N ALA A 9 -14.86 7.76 2.12
CA ALA A 9 -14.50 6.94 3.27
C ALA A 9 -13.60 5.76 2.86
N LEU A 10 -13.89 5.10 1.73
CA LEU A 10 -13.03 4.05 1.18
C LEU A 10 -11.63 4.54 0.87
N PHE A 11 -11.56 5.70 0.21
CA PHE A 11 -10.31 6.34 -0.12
C PHE A 11 -9.50 6.64 1.15
N ALA A 12 -10.13 7.31 2.13
CA ALA A 12 -9.50 7.67 3.38
C ALA A 12 -9.04 6.43 4.17
N ALA A 13 -9.89 5.41 4.27
CA ALA A 13 -9.55 4.15 4.93
C ALA A 13 -8.38 3.45 4.23
N SER A 14 -8.40 3.37 2.89
CA SER A 14 -7.35 2.72 2.11
C SER A 14 -6.03 3.49 2.15
N PHE A 15 -6.09 4.82 2.15
CA PHE A 15 -4.93 5.69 2.33
C PHE A 15 -4.29 5.51 3.70
N LEU A 16 -5.08 5.62 4.77
CA LEU A 16 -4.61 5.52 6.15
C LEU A 16 -4.06 4.12 6.47
N ALA A 17 -4.70 3.07 5.92
CA ALA A 17 -4.25 1.69 6.04
C ALA A 17 -2.86 1.45 5.44
N ALA A 18 -2.45 2.23 4.43
CA ALA A 18 -1.15 2.11 3.78
C ALA A 18 -0.10 3.10 4.31
N THR A 19 -0.49 4.00 5.23
CA THR A 19 0.45 4.98 5.78
C THR A 19 1.08 4.45 7.06
N ILE A 20 0.27 4.17 8.10
CA ILE A 20 0.78 3.84 9.45
C ILE A 20 -0.23 3.01 10.28
N LEU A 21 -1.53 3.04 9.97
CA LEU A 21 -2.54 2.43 10.83
C LEU A 21 -2.81 0.96 10.44
N PRO A 22 -2.93 0.05 11.42
CA PRO A 22 -3.33 -1.34 11.18
C PRO A 22 -4.83 -1.43 10.90
N PHE A 23 -5.29 -0.81 9.81
CA PHE A 23 -6.64 -0.93 9.29
C PHE A 23 -6.65 -1.90 8.09
N SER A 24 -7.61 -2.83 8.07
CA SER A 24 -7.82 -3.66 6.88
C SER A 24 -8.67 -2.89 5.88
N SER A 25 -8.01 -2.31 4.88
CA SER A 25 -8.70 -1.69 3.74
C SER A 25 -9.51 -2.69 2.91
N GLU A 26 -9.16 -3.98 3.00
CA GLU A 26 -9.86 -5.09 2.35
C GLU A 26 -11.25 -5.29 2.95
N ALA A 27 -11.36 -5.23 4.28
CA ALA A 27 -12.63 -5.35 4.97
C ALA A 27 -13.58 -4.21 4.61
N VAL A 28 -13.05 -2.98 4.48
CA VAL A 28 -13.82 -1.81 4.05
C VAL A 28 -14.29 -1.96 2.60
N LEU A 29 -13.41 -2.41 1.70
CA LEU A 29 -13.79 -2.71 0.31
C LEU A 29 -14.90 -3.76 0.26
N SER A 30 -14.75 -4.89 0.97
CA SER A 30 -15.77 -5.95 0.99
C SER A 30 -17.10 -5.45 1.54
N GLY A 31 -17.08 -4.65 2.61
CA GLY A 31 -18.30 -4.05 3.17
C GLY A 31 -19.03 -3.17 2.16
N MET A 32 -18.31 -2.44 1.32
CA MET A 32 -18.92 -1.62 0.27
C MET A 32 -19.52 -2.45 -0.86
N LEU A 33 -18.84 -3.52 -1.28
CA LEU A 33 -19.37 -4.44 -2.29
C LEU A 33 -20.67 -5.09 -1.79
N VAL A 34 -20.69 -5.53 -0.53
CA VAL A 34 -21.88 -6.09 0.12
C VAL A 34 -23.01 -5.05 0.23
N ALA A 35 -22.67 -3.78 0.47
CA ALA A 35 -23.63 -2.69 0.51
C ALA A 35 -24.14 -2.24 -0.88
N GLY A 36 -23.75 -2.93 -1.96
CA GLY A 36 -24.25 -2.70 -3.32
C GLY A 36 -23.54 -1.55 -4.06
N PHE A 37 -22.36 -1.12 -3.62
CA PHE A 37 -21.56 -0.15 -4.35
C PHE A 37 -20.97 -0.76 -5.63
N ASP A 38 -20.69 0.10 -6.62
CA ASP A 38 -20.10 -0.36 -7.87
C ASP A 38 -18.71 -0.98 -7.63
N PRO A 39 -18.47 -2.23 -8.07
CA PRO A 39 -17.20 -2.89 -7.82
C PRO A 39 -16.01 -2.22 -8.51
N TYR A 40 -16.18 -1.73 -9.73
CA TYR A 40 -15.11 -1.11 -10.49
C TYR A 40 -14.68 0.21 -9.86
N VAL A 41 -15.65 1.06 -9.50
CA VAL A 41 -15.38 2.34 -8.83
C VAL A 41 -14.74 2.08 -7.46
N SER A 42 -15.26 1.13 -6.69
CA SER A 42 -14.70 0.78 -5.38
C SER A 42 -13.24 0.31 -5.48
N LEU A 43 -12.93 -0.55 -6.46
CA LEU A 43 -11.56 -1.02 -6.71
C LEU A 43 -10.61 0.11 -7.10
N VAL A 44 -11.03 1.01 -7.99
CA VAL A 44 -10.22 2.15 -8.41
C VAL A 44 -9.95 3.08 -7.24
N VAL A 45 -10.98 3.44 -6.48
CA VAL A 45 -10.88 4.36 -5.34
C VAL A 45 -9.99 3.77 -4.24
N ALA A 46 -10.18 2.50 -3.87
CA ALA A 46 -9.34 1.82 -2.88
C ALA A 46 -7.89 1.74 -3.33
N THR A 47 -7.65 1.39 -4.60
CA THR A 47 -6.30 1.28 -5.18
C THR A 47 -5.57 2.61 -5.15
N ILE A 48 -6.22 3.70 -5.59
CA ILE A 48 -5.62 5.04 -5.60
C ILE A 48 -5.33 5.49 -4.16
N GLY A 49 -6.27 5.32 -3.24
CA GLY A 49 -6.07 5.66 -1.83
C GLY A 49 -4.86 4.94 -1.23
N ASN A 50 -4.81 3.62 -1.38
CA ASN A 50 -3.71 2.80 -0.84
C ASN A 50 -2.36 3.09 -1.52
N TRP A 51 -2.36 3.34 -2.83
CA TRP A 51 -1.17 3.71 -3.57
C TRP A 51 -0.61 5.04 -3.07
N LEU A 52 -1.46 6.06 -2.90
CA LEU A 52 -1.05 7.37 -2.36
C LEU A 52 -0.59 7.26 -0.89
N GLY A 53 -1.23 6.43 -0.08
CA GLY A 53 -0.79 6.14 1.30
C GLY A 53 0.60 5.50 1.32
N GLY A 54 0.82 4.49 0.48
CA GLY A 54 2.12 3.83 0.34
C GLY A 54 3.21 4.77 -0.20
N MET A 55 2.86 5.66 -1.14
CA MET A 55 3.77 6.70 -1.62
C MET A 55 4.10 7.74 -0.54
N SER A 56 3.16 8.00 0.38
CA SER A 56 3.40 8.85 1.54
C SER A 56 4.40 8.19 2.50
N SER A 57 4.26 6.89 2.77
CA SER A 57 5.23 6.09 3.54
C SER A 57 6.61 6.09 2.89
N TYR A 58 6.66 5.91 1.57
CA TYR A 58 7.88 6.05 0.78
C TYR A 58 8.50 7.44 0.94
N TYR A 59 7.71 8.51 0.89
CA TYR A 59 8.21 9.87 1.02
C TYR A 59 8.71 10.18 2.45
N ILE A 60 8.04 9.65 3.47
CA ILE A 60 8.53 9.68 4.86
C ILE A 60 9.90 9.01 4.96
N GLY A 61 10.08 7.86 4.32
CA GLY A 61 11.39 7.22 4.19
C GLY A 61 12.40 8.08 3.42
N TRP A 62 11.99 8.72 2.34
CA TRP A 62 12.87 9.55 1.53
C TRP A 62 13.40 10.79 2.28
N LEU A 63 12.56 11.39 3.14
CA LEU A 63 12.93 12.49 4.03
C LEU A 63 13.61 12.03 5.32
N GLY A 64 13.48 10.75 5.68
CA GLY A 64 13.96 10.18 6.93
C GLY A 64 15.47 10.26 7.06
N LYS A 65 15.93 10.72 8.23
CA LYS A 65 17.36 10.67 8.58
C LYS A 65 17.71 9.30 9.15
N TRP A 66 18.92 8.83 8.91
CA TRP A 66 19.45 7.56 9.45
C TRP A 66 19.23 7.38 10.96
N HIS A 67 19.40 8.47 11.72
CA HIS A 67 19.19 8.48 13.17
C HIS A 67 17.74 8.15 13.58
N TRP A 68 16.74 8.51 12.77
CA TRP A 68 15.34 8.15 13.03
C TRP A 68 15.09 6.66 12.76
N ILE A 69 15.66 6.10 11.70
CA ILE A 69 15.54 4.66 11.42
C ILE A 69 16.09 3.83 12.57
N GLU A 70 17.31 4.13 13.00
CA GLU A 70 17.99 3.35 14.03
C GLU A 70 17.25 3.45 15.37
N LYS A 71 16.59 4.59 15.63
CA LYS A 71 15.76 4.79 16.82
C LYS A 71 14.40 4.08 16.76
N TYR A 72 13.68 4.19 15.63
CA TYR A 72 12.29 3.72 15.51
C TYR A 72 12.17 2.30 14.95
N LEU A 73 12.96 1.97 13.94
CA LEU A 73 12.98 0.63 13.33
C LEU A 73 14.02 -0.29 14.00
N ARG A 74 14.96 0.26 14.78
CA ARG A 74 16.08 -0.49 15.41
C ARG A 74 16.93 -1.26 14.41
N ILE A 75 16.98 -0.78 13.16
CA ILE A 75 17.79 -1.36 12.09
C ILE A 75 19.04 -0.50 11.93
N PRO A 76 20.25 -1.06 12.11
CA PRO A 76 21.49 -0.31 11.94
C PRO A 76 21.70 0.04 10.46
N GLN A 77 22.31 1.19 10.20
CA GLN A 77 22.56 1.69 8.83
C GLN A 77 23.22 0.64 7.93
N LYS A 78 24.20 -0.11 8.47
CA LYS A 78 24.92 -1.17 7.73
C LYS A 78 23.99 -2.25 7.18
N GLU A 79 22.90 -2.59 7.87
CA GLU A 79 21.94 -3.59 7.37
C GLU A 79 21.11 -3.03 6.21
N ILE A 80 20.70 -1.76 6.29
CA ILE A 80 19.98 -1.11 5.18
C ILE A 80 20.89 -0.93 3.96
N GLU A 81 22.17 -0.61 4.15
CA GLU A 81 23.14 -0.56 3.06
C GLU A 81 23.34 -1.93 2.40
N LYS A 82 23.38 -3.02 3.18
CA LYS A 82 23.40 -4.40 2.64
C LYS A 82 22.12 -4.69 1.86
N VAL A 83 20.96 -4.29 2.36
CA VAL A 83 19.68 -4.44 1.65
C VAL A 83 19.72 -3.65 0.34
N HIS A 84 20.13 -2.38 0.37
CA HIS A 84 20.29 -1.55 -0.81
C HIS A 84 21.20 -2.21 -1.85
N ALA A 85 22.36 -2.73 -1.45
CA ALA A 85 23.27 -3.43 -2.34
C ALA A 85 22.64 -4.70 -2.96
N LYS A 86 21.85 -5.46 -2.18
CA LYS A 86 21.15 -6.66 -2.65
C LYS A 86 20.01 -6.36 -3.62
N ILE A 87 19.29 -5.26 -3.41
CA ILE A 87 18.11 -4.89 -4.21
C ILE A 87 18.39 -3.87 -5.30
N LYS A 88 19.66 -3.45 -5.45
CA LYS A 88 20.10 -2.52 -6.49
C LYS A 88 19.70 -3.02 -7.88
N GLY A 89 18.96 -2.21 -8.63
CA GLY A 89 18.39 -2.55 -9.93
C GLY A 89 17.14 -3.44 -9.89
N LYS A 90 16.69 -3.86 -8.71
CA LYS A 90 15.46 -4.64 -8.47
C LYS A 90 14.46 -3.90 -7.59
N GLU A 91 14.64 -2.60 -7.38
CA GLU A 91 13.83 -1.79 -6.46
C GLU A 91 12.36 -1.78 -6.86
N GLY A 92 12.08 -1.80 -8.17
CA GLY A 92 10.71 -1.94 -8.70
C GLY A 92 10.05 -3.26 -8.29
N TRP A 93 10.75 -4.38 -8.45
CA TRP A 93 10.24 -5.69 -8.00
C TRP A 93 9.98 -5.73 -6.49
N VAL A 94 10.83 -5.08 -5.69
CA VAL A 94 10.60 -4.96 -4.25
C VAL A 94 9.39 -4.07 -3.95
N ALA A 95 9.22 -2.98 -4.70
CA ALA A 95 8.06 -2.09 -4.59
C ALA A 95 6.74 -2.79 -4.91
N PHE A 96 6.75 -3.77 -5.82
CA PHE A 96 5.59 -4.62 -6.08
C PHE A 96 5.12 -5.30 -4.79
N PHE A 97 6.01 -5.91 -4.00
CA PHE A 97 5.65 -6.62 -2.77
C PHE A 97 5.17 -5.75 -1.60
N THR A 98 5.04 -4.44 -1.78
CA THR A 98 4.43 -3.53 -0.79
C THR A 98 2.94 -3.81 -0.56
N TRP A 99 2.32 -4.67 -1.38
CA TRP A 99 0.97 -5.16 -1.14
C TRP A 99 0.91 -6.24 -0.05
N LEU A 100 2.03 -6.78 0.44
CA LEU A 100 2.00 -7.83 1.46
C LEU A 100 1.44 -7.32 2.81
N PRO A 101 0.57 -8.09 3.48
CA PRO A 101 0.01 -7.70 4.78
C PRO A 101 1.11 -7.59 5.84
N GLY A 102 1.06 -6.55 6.66
CA GLY A 102 1.96 -6.31 7.80
C GLY A 102 3.38 -5.84 7.45
N ILE A 103 3.90 -6.17 6.27
CA ILE A 103 5.30 -5.85 5.86
C ILE A 103 5.34 -4.78 4.76
N GLY A 104 4.21 -4.51 4.11
CA GLY A 104 4.13 -3.58 2.98
C GLY A 104 4.64 -2.16 3.26
N ASP A 105 4.21 -1.56 4.37
CA ASP A 105 4.59 -0.17 4.70
C ASP A 105 6.07 -0.04 5.10
N PRO A 106 6.64 -0.95 5.92
CA PRO A 106 8.09 -1.01 6.12
C PRO A 106 8.88 -1.09 4.81
N ILE A 107 8.41 -1.88 3.83
CA ILE A 107 9.06 -1.97 2.52
C ILE A 107 9.04 -0.61 1.81
N ALA A 108 7.89 0.08 1.79
CA ALA A 108 7.77 1.40 1.18
C ALA A 108 8.72 2.42 1.84
N VAL A 109 8.77 2.44 3.18
CA VAL A 109 9.67 3.31 3.95
C VAL A 109 11.14 3.00 3.63
N VAL A 110 11.53 1.71 3.62
CA VAL A 110 12.91 1.29 3.29
C VAL A 110 13.30 1.71 1.88
N LEU A 111 12.42 1.53 0.89
CA LEU A 111 12.64 1.98 -0.49
C LEU A 111 12.86 3.50 -0.56
N GLY A 112 12.12 4.26 0.25
CA GLY A 112 12.31 5.70 0.41
C GLY A 112 13.68 6.04 1.00
N LEU A 113 14.06 5.39 2.10
CA LEU A 113 15.31 5.62 2.82
C LEU A 113 16.54 5.39 1.95
N ILE A 114 16.50 4.35 1.11
CA ILE A 114 17.58 4.07 0.16
C ILE A 114 17.52 4.93 -1.11
N LYS A 115 16.55 5.86 -1.18
CA LYS A 115 16.31 6.77 -2.30
C LYS A 115 16.20 6.04 -3.63
N SER A 116 15.36 5.00 -3.68
CA SER A 116 15.07 4.31 -4.94
C SER A 116 14.46 5.27 -5.97
N ARG A 117 14.40 4.85 -7.23
CA ARG A 117 13.81 5.69 -8.29
C ARG A 117 12.30 5.81 -8.04
N VAL A 118 11.81 7.03 -7.89
CA VAL A 118 10.40 7.32 -7.54
C VAL A 118 9.43 6.73 -8.58
N ILE A 119 9.67 6.97 -9.87
CA ILE A 119 8.73 6.56 -10.93
C ILE A 119 8.59 5.03 -11.01
N PRO A 120 9.66 4.22 -11.15
CA PRO A 120 9.54 2.76 -11.15
C PRO A 120 8.91 2.23 -9.85
N THR A 121 9.31 2.78 -8.70
CA THR A 121 8.76 2.38 -7.40
C THR A 121 7.25 2.61 -7.35
N ALA A 122 6.79 3.79 -7.78
CA ALA A 122 5.39 4.14 -7.81
C ALA A 122 4.58 3.24 -8.74
N ILE A 123 5.07 2.95 -9.95
CA ILE A 123 4.40 2.09 -10.93
C ILE A 123 4.27 0.66 -10.40
N TRP A 124 5.36 0.07 -9.92
CA TRP A 124 5.33 -1.31 -9.42
C TRP A 124 4.50 -1.45 -8.14
N MET A 125 4.57 -0.46 -7.24
CA MET A 125 3.72 -0.39 -6.07
C MET A 125 2.24 -0.32 -6.44
N PHE A 126 1.88 0.50 -7.44
CA PHE A 126 0.52 0.60 -7.95
C PHE A 126 0.03 -0.75 -8.48
N ILE A 127 0.83 -1.42 -9.33
CA ILE A 127 0.47 -2.73 -9.89
C ILE A 127 0.23 -3.77 -8.78
N GLY A 128 1.11 -3.84 -7.78
CA GLY A 128 0.97 -4.78 -6.66
C GLY A 128 -0.29 -4.53 -5.83
N LYS A 129 -0.56 -3.26 -5.49
CA LYS A 129 -1.75 -2.89 -4.70
C LYS A 129 -3.04 -3.07 -5.49
N ALA A 130 -3.04 -2.74 -6.79
CA ALA A 130 -4.17 -3.00 -7.67
C ALA A 130 -4.51 -4.50 -7.75
N LEU A 131 -3.48 -5.36 -7.87
CA LEU A 131 -3.67 -6.81 -7.90
C LEU A 131 -4.29 -7.33 -6.59
N ARG A 132 -3.81 -6.87 -5.43
CA ARG A 132 -4.39 -7.23 -4.12
C ARG A 132 -5.88 -6.93 -4.07
N TYR A 133 -6.28 -5.73 -4.45
CA TYR A 133 -7.69 -5.35 -4.44
C TYR A 133 -8.51 -6.10 -5.48
N ALA A 134 -7.98 -6.33 -6.68
CA ALA A 134 -8.67 -7.11 -7.71
C ALA A 134 -8.96 -8.54 -7.23
N VAL A 135 -7.96 -9.22 -6.62
CA VAL A 135 -8.13 -10.55 -6.05
C VAL A 135 -9.15 -10.53 -4.92
N TRP A 136 -9.05 -9.58 -4.00
CA TRP A 136 -9.96 -9.50 -2.85
C TRP A 136 -11.40 -9.16 -3.25
N GLY A 137 -11.58 -8.23 -4.19
CA GLY A 137 -12.87 -7.87 -4.75
C GLY A 137 -13.51 -9.05 -5.49
N TYR A 138 -12.74 -9.77 -6.32
CA TYR A 138 -13.21 -10.99 -6.97
C TYR A 138 -13.67 -12.04 -5.97
N LEU A 139 -12.87 -12.32 -4.94
CA LEU A 139 -13.23 -13.27 -3.88
C LEU A 139 -14.50 -12.85 -3.13
N THR A 140 -14.67 -11.55 -2.88
CA THR A 140 -15.87 -11.03 -2.20
C THR A 140 -17.13 -11.24 -3.06
N LEU A 141 -17.07 -10.90 -4.35
CA LEU A 141 -18.19 -11.08 -5.26
C LEU A 141 -18.55 -12.56 -5.42
N LYS A 142 -17.53 -13.42 -5.58
CA LYS A 142 -17.71 -14.88 -5.61
C LYS A 142 -18.35 -15.42 -4.33
N ALA A 143 -17.95 -14.91 -3.17
CA ALA A 143 -18.54 -15.30 -1.90
C ALA A 143 -20.02 -14.89 -1.81
N MET A 144 -20.37 -13.69 -2.30
CA MET A 144 -21.77 -13.24 -2.34
C MET A 144 -22.66 -14.08 -3.25
N GLU A 145 -22.13 -14.63 -4.36
CA GLU A 145 -22.89 -15.54 -5.24
C GLU A 145 -23.17 -16.91 -4.60
N LEU A 146 -22.39 -17.31 -3.59
CA LEU A 146 -22.50 -18.62 -2.94
C LEU A 146 -23.54 -18.67 -1.81
N PHE A 147 -24.06 -17.51 -1.38
CA PHE A 147 -25.06 -17.36 -0.32
C PHE A 147 -26.36 -16.79 -0.88
#